data_AF-I1J9A6-F1
#
_entry.id   AF-I1J9A6-F1
#
_cell.length_a   1.000
_cell.length_b   1.000
_cell.length_c   1.000
_cell.angle_alpha   90.00
_cell.angle_beta   90.00
_cell.angle_gamma   90.00
#
_symmetry.space_group_name_H-M   'P 1'
#
loop_
_entity.id
_entity.type
_entity.pdbx_description
1 polymer ?
#
loop_
_entity_poly.entity_id
_entity_poly.type
_entity_poly.pdbx_seq_one_letter_code
_entity_poly.pdbx_strand_id
1 'polypeptide(L)' 'MNEQAKKNEIVNAQNGMEKKVETVDYRSSAGQRQEERNVQVIHQPHSTNTSGGVLAGAAAAVASTLQSAKDAISKK' A
#
# COMPACT_ATOMS: atom_id res chain seq x y z
N MET A 1 -16.65 -11.21 23.10
CA MET A 1 -16.67 -12.03 21.86
C MET A 1 -16.73 -11.01 20.73
N ASN A 2 -15.62 -10.68 20.06
CA ASN A 2 -15.61 -9.64 19.02
C ASN A 2 -16.34 -10.18 17.80
N GLU A 3 -17.54 -9.66 17.56
CA GLU A 3 -18.32 -9.96 16.37
C GLU A 3 -17.47 -9.69 15.13
N GLN A 4 -17.43 -10.68 14.26
CA GLN A 4 -16.67 -10.66 13.03
C GLN A 4 -17.12 -9.46 12.20
N ALA A 5 -16.27 -8.44 12.11
CA ALA A 5 -16.50 -7.32 11.21
C ALA A 5 -16.80 -7.88 9.81
N LYS A 6 -18.03 -7.68 9.33
CA LYS A 6 -18.48 -8.11 8.00
C LYS A 6 -17.62 -7.35 6.98
N LYS A 7 -16.63 -8.06 6.43
CA LYS A 7 -15.78 -7.56 5.36
C LYS A 7 -16.57 -7.62 4.06
N ASN A 8 -16.92 -6.46 3.52
CA ASN A 8 -17.41 -6.35 2.15
C ASN A 8 -16.31 -5.68 1.31
N GLU A 9 -15.73 -6.46 0.38
CA GLU A 9 -14.84 -5.93 -0.66
C GLU A 9 -15.71 -5.36 -1.77
N ILE A 10 -15.52 -4.08 -2.08
CA ILE A 10 -16.26 -3.37 -3.12
C ILE A 10 -15.23 -2.67 -4.00
N VAL A 11 -15.33 -2.84 -5.31
CA VAL A 11 -14.48 -2.12 -6.27
C VAL A 11 -14.98 -0.68 -6.35
N ASN A 12 -14.09 0.30 -6.14
CA ASN A 12 -14.46 1.71 -6.21
C ASN A 12 -14.52 2.20 -7.66
N ALA A 13 -15.04 3.42 -7.87
CA ALA A 13 -15.19 4.02 -9.20
C ALA A 13 -13.85 4.23 -9.95
N GLN A 14 -12.71 4.09 -9.27
CA GLN A 14 -11.36 4.21 -9.83
C GLN A 14 -10.67 2.85 -10.01
N ASN A 15 -11.40 1.74 -9.99
CA ASN A 15 -10.85 0.38 -10.08
C ASN A 15 -9.88 -0.01 -8.93
N GLY A 16 -9.84 0.77 -7.85
CA GLY A 16 -9.15 0.42 -6.63
C GLY A 16 -10.00 -0.55 -5.81
N MET A 17 -9.43 -1.67 -5.39
CA MET A 17 -10.11 -2.60 -4.49
C MET A 17 -10.30 -1.94 -3.13
N GLU A 18 -11.49 -1.49 -2.76
CA GLU A 18 -11.73 -0.93 -1.43
C GLU A 18 -12.20 -2.02 -0.47
N LYS A 19 -11.57 -2.08 0.71
CA LYS A 19 -12.02 -2.97 1.78
C LYS A 19 -12.80 -2.14 2.79
N LYS A 20 -14.12 -2.33 2.81
CA LYS A 20 -15.01 -1.71 3.80
C LYS A 20 -15.11 -2.61 5.02
N VAL A 21 -14.87 -2.02 6.18
CA VAL A 21 -14.95 -2.68 7.49
C VAL A 21 -15.94 -1.91 8.34
N GLU A 22 -17.06 -2.54 8.68
CA GLU A 22 -17.97 -2.04 9.70
C GLU A 22 -17.33 -2.26 11.08
N THR A 23 -17.22 -1.19 11.85
CA THR A 23 -16.65 -1.20 13.19
C THR A 23 -17.41 -0.24 14.09
N VAL A 24 -17.11 -0.28 15.37
CA VAL A 24 -17.71 0.59 16.38
C VAL A 24 -16.64 1.52 16.91
N ASP A 25 -16.91 2.83 16.91
CA ASP A 25 -16.08 3.84 17.56
C ASP A 25 -16.61 4.11 18.97
N TYR A 26 -15.72 4.09 19.94
CA TYR A 26 -16.03 4.36 21.34
C TYR A 26 -15.38 5.67 21.74
N ARG A 27 -16.20 6.71 21.95
CA ARG A 27 -15.73 8.02 22.41
C ARG A 27 -16.13 8.27 23.85
N SER A 28 -15.17 8.75 24.64
CA SER A 28 -15.43 9.23 25.99
C SER A 28 -15.11 10.71 26.07
N SER A 29 -16.07 11.51 26.50
CA SER A 29 -15.89 12.94 26.81
C SER A 29 -15.85 13.12 28.32
N ALA A 30 -15.02 14.03 28.83
CA ALA A 30 -14.89 14.27 30.26
C ALA A 30 -16.26 14.62 30.88
N GLY A 31 -16.69 13.84 31.87
CA GLY A 31 -17.98 14.02 32.54
C GLY A 31 -19.20 13.41 31.82
N GLN A 32 -19.02 12.73 30.69
CA GLN A 32 -20.11 12.03 29.99
C GLN A 32 -19.88 10.52 29.94
N ARG A 33 -20.98 9.77 29.82
CA ARG A 33 -20.91 8.32 29.58
C ARG A 33 -20.26 8.06 28.22
N GLN A 34 -19.59 6.91 28.12
CA GLN A 34 -19.00 6.42 26.88
C GLN A 34 -20.08 6.33 25.79
N GLU A 35 -19.87 7.03 24.68
CA GLU A 35 -20.71 6.97 23.49
C GLU A 35 -20.18 5.88 22.55
N GLU A 36 -21.09 5.03 22.07
CA GLU A 36 -20.84 4.02 21.07
C GLU A 36 -21.45 4.47 19.73
N ARG A 37 -20.65 4.51 18.65
CA ARG A 37 -21.12 4.88 17.31
C ARG A 37 -20.69 3.84 16.28
N ASN A 38 -21.63 3.42 15.44
CA ASN A 38 -21.32 2.59 14.27
C ASN A 38 -20.59 3.45 13.23
N VAL A 39 -19.38 3.01 12.84
CA VAL A 39 -18.56 3.68 11.83
C VAL A 39 -18.09 2.69 10.78
N GLN A 40 -17.81 3.20 9.59
CA GLN A 40 -17.27 2.41 8.49
C GLN A 40 -15.86 2.88 8.18
N VAL A 41 -14.90 1.96 8.23
CA VAL A 41 -13.51 2.20 7.81
C VAL A 41 -13.36 1.72 6.39
N ILE A 42 -12.90 2.60 5.50
CA ILE A 42 -12.60 2.29 4.11
C ILE A 42 -11.08 2.23 3.97
N HIS A 43 -10.53 1.03 3.77
CA HIS A 43 -9.13 0.87 3.42
C HIS A 43 -9.00 0.94 1.90
N GLN A 44 -8.29 1.96 1.43
CA GLN A 44 -7.77 1.98 0.06
C GLN A 44 -6.39 1.34 0.07
N PRO A 45 -6.14 0.29 -0.71
CA PRO A 45 -4.81 -0.23 -0.92
C PRO A 45 -4.03 0.85 -1.66
N HIS A 46 -3.17 1.55 -0.93
CA HIS A 46 -2.15 2.35 -1.57
C HIS A 46 -1.26 1.38 -2.36
N SER A 47 -1.05 1.63 -3.64
CA SER A 47 -0.08 0.88 -4.42
C SER A 47 1.31 1.27 -3.91
N THR A 48 1.74 0.69 -2.79
CA THR A 48 3.11 0.76 -2.28
C THR A 48 4.07 -0.07 -3.13
N ASN A 49 3.75 -0.29 -4.40
CA ASN A 49 4.77 -0.47 -5.42
C ASN A 49 5.51 0.87 -5.51
N THR A 50 6.38 1.16 -4.53
CA THR A 50 7.50 2.05 -4.73
C THR A 50 8.18 1.47 -5.95
N SER A 51 7.97 2.10 -7.10
CA SER A 51 8.51 1.58 -8.34
C SER A 51 10.00 1.45 -8.07
N GLY A 52 10.52 0.22 -8.11
CA GLY A 52 11.95 -0.03 -7.96
C GLY A 52 12.75 0.62 -9.10
N GLY A 53 12.19 1.59 -9.83
CA GLY A 53 12.76 2.27 -10.98
C GLY A 53 14.08 2.96 -10.66
N VAL A 54 14.27 3.45 -9.43
CA VAL A 54 15.58 4.01 -9.03
C VAL A 54 16.63 2.90 -8.93
N LEU A 55 16.28 1.75 -8.31
CA LEU A 55 17.18 0.59 -8.24
C LEU A 55 17.39 -0.07 -9.62
N ALA A 56 16.33 -0.16 -10.43
CA ALA A 56 16.39 -0.72 -11.78
C ALA A 56 17.27 0.13 -12.69
N GLY A 57 17.17 1.47 -12.60
CA GLY A 57 18.04 2.40 -13.31
C GLY A 57 19.50 2.27 -12.88
N ALA A 58 19.76 2.16 -11.57
CA ALA A 58 21.11 1.94 -11.05
C ALA A 58 21.70 0.59 -11.53
N ALA A 59 20.91 -0.49 -11.48
CA ALA A 59 21.33 -1.80 -11.97
C ALA A 59 21.64 -1.78 -13.48
N ALA A 60 20.79 -1.10 -14.28
CA ALA A 60 21.02 -0.94 -15.71
C ALA A 60 22.31 -0.16 -16.02
N ALA A 61 22.59 0.91 -15.28
CA ALA A 61 23.81 1.70 -15.46
C ALA A 61 25.08 0.88 -15.14
N VAL A 62 25.05 0.09 -14.06
CA VAL A 62 26.17 -0.80 -13.69
C VAL A 62 26.36 -1.89 -14.75
N ALA A 63 25.29 -2.53 -15.21
CA ALA A 63 25.35 -3.55 -16.25
C ALA A 63 25.91 -2.99 -17.56
N SER A 64 25.48 -1.80 -17.97
CA SER A 64 26.00 -1.10 -19.16
C SER A 64 27.49 -0.81 -19.01
N THR A 65 27.93 -0.31 -17.87
CA THR A 65 29.34 0.00 -17.61
C THR A 65 30.20 -1.27 -17.67
N LEU A 66 29.73 -2.37 -17.07
CA LEU A 66 30.44 -3.64 -17.07
C LEU A 66 30.55 -4.24 -18.49
N GLN A 67 29.47 -4.15 -19.27
CA GLN A 67 29.47 -4.62 -20.66
C GLN A 67 30.41 -3.79 -21.54
N SER A 68 30.37 -2.46 -21.42
CA SER A 68 31.29 -1.57 -22.14
C SER A 68 32.75 -1.81 -21.76
N ALA A 69 33.03 -2.04 -20.47
CA ALA A 69 34.37 -2.40 -20.02
C ALA A 69 34.84 -3.70 -20.67
N LYS A 70 34.02 -4.76 -20.67
CA LYS A 70 34.32 -6.05 -21.30
C LYS A 70 34.61 -5.91 -22.80
N ASP A 71 33.77 -5.17 -23.52
CA ASP A 71 33.94 -4.96 -24.97
C ASP A 71 35.22 -4.19 -25.31
N ALA A 72 35.65 -3.26 -24.44
CA ALA A 72 36.88 -2.51 -24.62
C ALA A 72 38.14 -3.39 -24.47
N ILE A 73 38.13 -4.35 -23.55
CA ILE A 73 39.27 -5.27 -23.34
C ILE A 73 39.32 -6.33 -24.44
N SER A 74 38.16 -6.79 -24.93
CA SER A 74 38.08 -7.84 -25.94
C SER A 74 38.50 -7.41 -27.36
N LYS A 75 38.71 -6.11 -27.58
CA LYS A 75 39.20 -5.55 -28.85
C LYS A 75 40.73 -5.37 -28.90
N LYS A 76 41.45 -5.77 -27.85
CA LYS A 76 42.91 -5.94 -27.86
C LYS A 76 43.29 -7.36 -28.18
#